data_AF-A0A2D5NC06-F1
#
_entry.id   AF-A0A2D5NC06-F1
#
_cell.length_a   1.000
_cell.length_b   1.000
_cell.length_c   1.000
_cell.angle_alpha   90.00
_cell.angle_beta   90.00
_cell.angle_gamma   90.00
#
_symmetry.space_group_name_H-M   'P 1'
#
loop_
_entity.id
_entity.type
_entity.pdbx_description
1 polymer ?
#
loop_
_entity_poly.entity_id
_entity_poly.type
_entity_poly.pdbx_seq_one_letter_code
_entity_poly.pdbx_strand_id
1 'polypeptide(L)' 'MLRIPGTDSLFTMNAGKINKNAVDVATFEVSAPYATVFADVADSYPQAFNKVANEALTIGSLTEPTISGNYENTYCKSE' A
#
# COMPACT_ATOMS: atom_id res chain seq x y z
N MET A 1 12.12 6.54 -2.56
CA MET A 1 11.00 6.24 -3.48
C MET A 1 11.43 5.17 -4.45
N LEU A 2 10.52 4.29 -4.82
CA LEU A 2 10.73 3.16 -5.74
C LEU A 2 9.97 3.43 -7.05
N ARG A 3 10.42 2.84 -8.16
CA ARG A 3 9.81 3.02 -9.49
C ARG A 3 8.88 1.86 -9.81
N ILE A 4 7.69 2.16 -10.34
CA ILE A 4 6.75 1.11 -10.80
C ILE A 4 7.33 0.49 -12.09
N PRO A 5 7.48 -0.86 -12.16
CA PRO A 5 7.95 -1.50 -13.38
C PRO A 5 7.08 -1.13 -14.59
N GLY A 6 7.72 -0.67 -15.67
CA GLY A 6 7.03 -0.27 -16.90
C GLY A 6 6.58 1.20 -16.96
N THR A 7 6.78 2.01 -15.91
CA THR A 7 6.43 3.45 -15.92
C THR A 7 7.55 4.29 -15.29
N ASP A 8 7.53 5.61 -15.53
CA ASP A 8 8.40 6.57 -14.81
C ASP A 8 7.83 7.01 -13.46
N SER A 9 6.73 6.40 -13.03
CA SER A 9 6.02 6.78 -11.81
C SER A 9 6.66 6.20 -10.56
N LEU A 10 6.46 6.90 -9.44
CA LEU A 10 7.06 6.59 -8.16
C LEU A 10 6.02 6.13 -7.14
N PHE A 11 6.46 5.24 -6.25
CA PHE A 11 5.71 4.83 -5.06
C PHE A 11 6.63 4.81 -3.84
N THR A 12 6.03 4.77 -2.66
CA THR A 12 6.74 4.55 -1.40
C THR A 12 6.43 3.16 -0.88
N MET A 13 7.43 2.54 -0.26
CA MET A 13 7.26 1.29 0.47
C MET A 13 8.11 1.36 1.72
N ASN A 14 7.52 0.96 2.83
CA ASN A 14 8.20 0.79 4.10
C ASN A 14 7.78 -0.54 4.72
N ALA A 15 8.66 -1.10 5.54
CA ALA A 15 8.40 -2.30 6.32
C ALA A 15 8.85 -2.07 7.76
N GLY A 16 8.22 -2.78 8.68
CA GLY A 16 8.47 -2.62 10.11
C GLY A 16 7.92 -3.78 10.93
N LYS A 17 7.86 -3.54 12.23
CA LYS A 17 7.33 -4.48 13.22
C LYS A 17 6.56 -3.68 14.26
N ILE A 18 5.37 -4.15 14.61
CA ILE A 18 4.57 -3.59 15.69
C ILE A 18 4.35 -4.64 16.78
N ASN A 19 4.25 -4.20 18.02
CA ASN A 19 3.87 -5.05 19.12
C ASN A 19 2.36 -4.90 19.39
N LYS A 20 1.61 -6.00 19.35
CA LYS A 20 0.18 -6.03 19.68
C LYS A 20 -0.09 -7.18 20.63
N ASN A 21 -0.50 -6.86 21.85
CA ASN A 21 -0.78 -7.84 22.90
C ASN A 21 0.39 -8.82 23.14
N ALA A 22 1.61 -8.28 23.25
CA ALA A 22 2.86 -9.04 23.39
C ALA A 22 3.25 -9.93 22.20
N VAL A 23 2.52 -9.86 21.08
CA VAL A 23 2.90 -10.50 19.81
C VAL A 23 3.54 -9.46 18.90
N ASP A 24 4.74 -9.78 18.43
CA ASP A 24 5.42 -9.01 17.41
C ASP A 24 4.90 -9.39 16.03
N VAL A 25 4.34 -8.42 15.31
CA VAL A 25 3.76 -8.61 13.98
C VAL A 25 4.56 -7.80 12.97
N ALA A 26 5.04 -8.47 11.92
CA ALA A 26 5.67 -7.79 10.80
C ALA A 26 4.62 -6.99 10.01
N THR A 27 4.97 -5.78 9.61
CA THR A 27 4.10 -4.88 8.86
C THR A 27 4.81 -4.34 7.64
N PHE A 28 4.02 -3.96 6.64
CA PHE A 28 4.49 -3.13 5.55
C PHE A 28 3.39 -2.15 5.14
N GLU A 29 3.80 -1.12 4.43
CA GLU A 29 2.91 -0.16 3.81
C GLU A 29 3.48 0.25 2.47
N VAL A 30 2.65 0.17 1.44
CA VAL A 30 2.93 0.64 0.08
C VAL A 30 1.95 1.76 -0.22
N SER A 31 2.43 2.91 -0.71
CA SER A 31 1.56 4.03 -1.08
C SER A 31 1.96 4.65 -2.42
N ALA A 32 0.96 4.99 -3.22
CA ALA A 32 1.13 5.72 -4.47
C ALA A 32 -0.04 6.71 -4.67
N PRO A 33 0.22 7.96 -5.10
CA PRO A 33 -0.86 8.92 -5.40
C PRO A 33 -1.81 8.37 -6.47
N TYR A 34 -3.10 8.66 -6.38
CA TYR A 34 -4.04 8.24 -7.43
C TYR A 34 -3.73 8.87 -8.79
N ALA A 35 -3.13 10.06 -8.82
CA ALA A 35 -2.61 10.66 -10.05
C ALA A 35 -1.54 9.79 -10.74
N THR A 36 -0.79 8.99 -9.96
CA THR A 36 0.15 8.00 -10.48
C THR A 36 -0.57 6.73 -10.92
N VAL A 37 -1.51 6.22 -10.12
CA VAL A 37 -2.22 4.95 -10.39
C VAL A 37 -3.14 5.05 -11.61
N PHE A 38 -3.81 6.19 -11.78
CA PHE A 38 -4.81 6.42 -12.82
C PHE A 38 -4.31 7.32 -13.95
N ALA A 39 -2.99 7.48 -14.11
CA ALA A 39 -2.40 8.42 -15.07
C ALA A 39 -2.98 8.27 -16.50
N ASP A 40 -3.24 7.04 -16.94
CA ASP A 40 -3.71 6.76 -18.30
C ASP A 40 -5.22 6.98 -18.50
N VAL A 41 -6.00 7.04 -17.41
CA VAL A 41 -7.47 7.12 -17.46
C VAL A 41 -8.04 8.39 -16.85
N ALA A 42 -7.23 9.17 -16.14
CA ALA A 42 -7.65 10.39 -15.46
C ALA A 42 -8.31 11.39 -16.43
N ASP A 43 -7.71 11.59 -17.62
CA ASP A 43 -8.22 12.49 -18.65
C ASP A 43 -9.54 12.00 -19.29
N SER A 44 -9.78 10.69 -19.28
CA SER A 44 -11.02 10.10 -19.80
C SER A 44 -12.19 10.24 -18.81
N TYR A 45 -11.89 10.39 -17.52
CA TYR A 45 -12.88 10.44 -16.44
C TYR A 45 -12.61 11.55 -15.41
N PRO A 46 -12.47 12.82 -15.84
CA PRO A 46 -11.98 13.90 -14.98
C PRO A 46 -12.91 14.17 -13.78
N GLN A 47 -14.24 14.04 -13.95
CA GLN A 47 -15.18 14.24 -12.84
C GLN A 47 -15.06 13.19 -11.73
N ALA A 48 -14.73 11.95 -12.09
CA ALA A 48 -14.51 10.89 -11.11
C ALA A 48 -13.14 11.06 -10.44
N PHE A 49 -12.11 11.29 -11.25
CA PHE A 49 -10.74 11.46 -10.77
C PHE A 49 -10.58 12.68 -9.84
N ASN A 50 -11.16 13.83 -10.19
CA ASN A 50 -11.02 15.07 -9.39
C ASN A 50 -11.52 14.93 -7.94
N LYS A 51 -12.41 13.98 -7.65
CA LYS A 51 -12.89 13.71 -6.29
C LYS A 51 -11.82 13.11 -5.39
N VAL A 52 -10.84 12.42 -5.98
CA VAL A 52 -9.80 11.65 -5.28
C VAL A 52 -8.39 12.06 -5.71
N ALA A 53 -8.24 13.16 -6.47
CA ALA A 53 -6.97 13.53 -7.11
C ALA A 53 -5.83 13.79 -6.11
N ASN A 54 -6.17 14.21 -4.89
CA ASN A 54 -5.22 14.47 -3.80
C ASN A 54 -5.07 13.28 -2.83
N GLU A 55 -5.73 12.16 -3.11
CA GLU A 55 -5.66 10.95 -2.32
C GLU A 55 -4.62 9.98 -2.91
N ALA A 56 -4.31 8.94 -2.14
CA ALA A 56 -3.38 7.90 -2.51
C ALA A 56 -4.00 6.52 -2.31
N LEU A 57 -3.63 5.58 -3.16
CA LEU A 57 -3.84 4.16 -2.88
C LEU A 57 -2.78 3.73 -1.86
N THR A 58 -3.24 3.26 -0.70
CA THR A 58 -2.37 2.69 0.33
C THR A 58 -2.77 1.24 0.58
N ILE A 59 -1.77 0.35 0.57
CA ILE A 59 -1.93 -1.08 0.84
C ILE A 59 -1.06 -1.43 2.04
N GLY A 60 -1.64 -2.15 3.01
CA GLY A 60 -0.98 -2.44 4.29
C GLY A 60 -1.09 -1.27 5.26
N SER A 61 -0.42 -1.41 6.41
CA SER A 61 -0.32 -0.35 7.42
C SER A 61 0.87 -0.63 8.33
N LEU A 62 1.66 0.41 8.61
CA LEU A 62 2.76 0.32 9.57
C LEU A 62 2.31 0.34 11.03
N THR A 63 1.06 0.73 11.30
CA THR A 63 0.55 0.96 12.67
C THR A 63 -0.57 0.00 13.05
N GLU A 64 -1.33 -0.50 12.07
CA GLU A 64 -2.42 -1.44 12.28
C GLU A 64 -2.10 -2.76 11.58
N PRO A 65 -2.03 -3.89 12.33
CA PRO A 65 -1.85 -5.18 11.69
C PRO A 65 -3.15 -5.55 10.99
N THR A 66 -3.14 -5.54 9.67
CA THR A 66 -4.26 -6.03 8.86
C THR A 66 -3.89 -7.39 8.28
N ILE A 67 -4.74 -8.39 8.53
CA ILE A 67 -4.60 -9.77 8.03
C ILE A 67 -4.81 -9.88 6.50
N SER A 68 -5.36 -8.84 5.86
CA SER A 68 -5.55 -8.79 4.40
C SER A 68 -4.37 -8.16 3.64
N GLY A 69 -3.50 -7.42 4.34
CA GLY A 69 -2.29 -6.83 3.79
C GLY A 69 -1.04 -7.61 4.17
N ASN A 70 -0.91 -8.04 5.42
CA ASN A 70 0.26 -8.77 5.88
C ASN A 70 0.17 -10.23 5.41
N TYR A 71 1.07 -10.63 4.52
CA TYR A 71 1.23 -12.01 4.04
C TYR A 71 1.13 -13.01 5.21
N GLU A 72 0.38 -14.10 5.01
CA GLU A 72 0.31 -15.18 6.01
C GLU A 72 1.73 -15.63 6.37
N ASN A 73 2.08 -15.53 7.66
CA ASN A 73 3.32 -16.08 8.17
C ASN A 73 3.20 -17.62 8.16
N THR A 74 3.73 -18.26 7.12
CA THR A 74 3.75 -19.73 6.97
C THR A 74 4.53 -20.43 8.09
N TYR A 75 5.33 -19.71 8.87
CA TYR A 75 6.03 -20.23 10.04
C TYR A 75 5.09 -20.53 11.22
N CYS A 76 3.89 -19.95 11.25
CA CYS A 76 2.92 -20.11 12.34
C CYS A 76 1.88 -21.23 12.09
N LYS A 77 1.97 -21.96 10.96
CA LYS A 77 1.08 -23.11 10.66
C LYS A 77 1.75 -24.48 10.87
N SER A 78 2.91 -24.55 11.51
CA SER A 78 3.46 -25.84 11.95
C SER A 78 2.81 -26.29 13.26
N GLU A 79 1.57 -26.76 13.18
CA GLU A 79 0.99 -27.80 14.04
C GLU A 79 0.04 -28.68 13.23
#